data_AF-A0AAD9X2F1-F1
#
_entry.id   AF-A0AAD9X2F1-F1
#
_cell.length_a   1.000
_cell.length_b   1.000
_cell.length_c   1.000
_cell.angle_alpha   90.00
_cell.angle_beta   90.00
_cell.angle_gamma   90.00
#
_symmetry.space_group_name_H-M   'P 1'
#
loop_
_entity.id
_entity.type
_entity.pdbx_description
1 polymer ?
#
loop_
_entity_poly.entity_id
_entity_poly.type
_entity_poly.pdbx_seq_one_letter_code
_entity_poly.pdbx_strand_id
1 'polypeptide(L)'
;MTIVGNGERADLWYDIYVEGKPLKKAFPRCSALANKKSCVIQGFGNKPGVNWMWNIQSRHSLFDWEKDQGSCFNACLACIQVQRNIFDSIAWSDNPLVCSLLDHLERL
;
A
#
# COMPACT_ATOMS: atom_id res chain seq x y z
N MET A 1 8.59 -2.90 -8.62
CA MET A 1 8.73 -3.18 -7.16
C MET A 1 9.04 -1.87 -6.48
N THR A 2 8.41 -1.54 -5.35
CA THR A 2 8.63 -0.24 -4.68
C THR A 2 9.44 -0.43 -3.43
N ILE A 3 10.57 0.26 -3.33
CA ILE A 3 11.44 0.25 -2.16
C ILE A 3 11.21 1.55 -1.40
N VAL A 4 10.90 1.43 -0.13
CA VAL A 4 10.79 2.56 0.79
C VAL A 4 11.87 2.42 1.85
N GLY A 5 12.46 3.53 2.27
CA GLY A 5 13.41 3.59 3.39
C GLY A 5 12.73 3.28 4.73
N ASN A 6 13.11 4.01 5.77
CA ASN A 6 12.59 3.77 7.12
C ASN A 6 11.10 4.15 7.32
N GLY A 7 10.47 4.83 6.35
CA GLY A 7 9.05 5.11 6.36
C GLY A 7 8.59 6.11 7.42
N GLU A 8 9.50 6.98 7.90
CA GLU A 8 9.23 8.01 8.92
C GLU A 8 8.60 9.29 8.36
N ARG A 9 8.66 9.50 7.05
CA ARG A 9 8.13 10.67 6.33
C ARG A 9 7.16 10.26 5.24
N ALA A 10 7.36 9.10 4.62
CA ALA A 10 6.51 8.56 3.58
C ALA A 10 5.08 8.31 4.08
N ASP A 11 4.09 9.07 3.60
CA ASP A 11 2.67 8.83 3.88
C ASP A 11 2.14 7.73 2.95
N LEU A 12 1.50 6.72 3.54
CA LEU A 12 1.01 5.55 2.79
C LEU A 12 0.00 5.90 1.70
N TRP A 13 -0.87 6.87 1.94
CA TRP A 13 -2.01 7.17 1.08
C TRP A 13 -1.70 8.22 0.03
N TYR A 14 -0.87 9.21 0.38
CA TYR A 14 -0.67 10.41 -0.43
C TYR A 14 0.62 10.41 -1.24
N ASP A 15 1.67 9.71 -0.81
CA ASP A 15 2.89 9.60 -1.61
C ASP A 15 2.74 8.63 -2.77
N ILE A 16 3.65 8.75 -3.73
CA ILE A 16 3.64 8.00 -4.97
C ILE A 16 4.31 6.63 -4.77
N TYR A 17 3.60 5.55 -5.10
CA TYR A 17 4.13 4.19 -4.94
C TYR A 17 4.04 3.36 -6.22
N VAL A 18 2.95 3.47 -6.98
CA VAL A 18 2.61 2.54 -8.07
C VAL A 18 2.25 3.34 -9.31
N GLU A 19 2.90 3.05 -10.43
CA GLU A 19 2.68 3.76 -11.71
C GLU A 19 2.71 5.29 -11.60
N GLY A 20 3.52 5.84 -10.70
CA GLY A 20 3.54 7.28 -10.47
C GLY A 20 2.29 7.84 -9.76
N LYS A 21 1.43 6.98 -9.21
CA LYS A 21 0.18 7.33 -8.52
C LYS A 21 0.25 6.99 -7.02
N PRO A 22 -0.47 7.76 -6.17
CA PRO A 22 -0.68 7.41 -4.77
C PRO A 22 -1.64 6.23 -4.60
N LEU A 23 -1.46 5.45 -3.51
CA LEU A 23 -2.36 4.34 -3.19
C LEU A 23 -3.80 4.80 -2.98
N LYS A 24 -4.03 6.03 -2.50
CA LYS A 24 -5.39 6.60 -2.41
C LYS A 24 -6.09 6.72 -3.77
N LYS A 25 -5.34 6.98 -4.85
CA LYS A 25 -5.90 7.06 -6.21
C LYS A 25 -6.10 5.68 -6.82
N ALA A 26 -5.15 4.77 -6.59
CA ALA A 26 -5.22 3.40 -7.10
C ALA A 26 -6.28 2.54 -6.37
N PHE A 27 -6.47 2.76 -5.06
CA PHE A 27 -7.38 2.00 -4.22
C PHE A 27 -8.30 2.93 -3.42
N PRO A 28 -9.17 3.71 -4.09
CA PRO A 28 -9.99 4.73 -3.43
C PRO A 28 -10.91 4.12 -2.39
N ARG A 29 -11.48 2.92 -2.64
CA ARG A 29 -12.34 2.22 -1.70
C ARG A 29 -11.59 1.79 -0.44
N CYS A 30 -10.43 1.15 -0.56
CA CYS A 30 -9.61 0.76 0.59
C CYS A 30 -9.22 1.99 1.43
N SER A 31 -8.81 3.08 0.77
CA SER A 31 -8.50 4.34 1.46
C SER A 31 -9.72 4.94 2.17
N ALA A 32 -10.92 4.82 1.59
CA ALA A 32 -12.18 5.30 2.17
C ALA A 32 -12.66 4.46 3.37
N LEU A 33 -12.26 3.19 3.42
CA LEU A 33 -12.56 2.26 4.51
C LEU A 33 -11.52 2.25 5.63
N ALA A 34 -10.26 2.59 5.34
CA ALA A 34 -9.19 2.60 6.34
C ALA A 34 -9.49 3.53 7.51
N ASN A 35 -9.20 3.09 8.73
CA ASN A 35 -9.37 3.90 9.96
C ASN A 35 -8.44 5.12 9.95
N LYS A 36 -7.17 4.90 9.61
CA LYS A 36 -6.16 5.96 9.50
C LYS A 36 -6.14 6.50 8.07
N LYS A 37 -6.54 7.77 7.90
CA LYS A 37 -6.63 8.44 6.59
C LYS A 37 -5.34 9.10 6.12
N SER A 38 -4.42 9.36 7.03
CA SER A 38 -3.08 9.87 6.79
C SER A 38 -2.23 9.38 7.94
N CYS A 39 -1.11 8.76 7.61
CA CYS A 39 -0.09 8.35 8.54
C CYS A 39 1.14 7.94 7.73
N VAL A 40 2.31 8.09 8.34
CA VAL A 40 3.54 7.58 7.76
C VAL A 40 3.52 6.05 7.76
N ILE A 41 4.31 5.41 6.90
CA ILE A 41 4.37 3.94 6.79
C ILE A 41 4.58 3.27 8.14
N GLN A 42 5.41 3.84 9.04
CA GLN A 42 5.61 3.30 10.38
C GLN A 42 4.32 3.22 11.23
N GLY A 43 3.34 4.06 10.97
CA GLY A 43 2.04 3.99 11.65
C GLY A 43 1.11 2.89 11.13
N PHE A 44 1.47 2.24 10.03
CA PHE A 44 0.69 1.19 9.36
C PHE A 44 1.31 -0.19 9.46
N GLY A 45 2.31 -0.40 10.30
CA GLY A 45 2.93 -1.71 10.41
C GLY A 45 4.18 -1.70 11.28
N ASN A 46 4.82 -2.86 11.35
CA ASN A 46 6.12 -3.02 11.96
C ASN A 46 6.91 -4.11 11.24
N LYS A 47 8.20 -4.25 11.59
CA LYS A 47 9.06 -5.29 11.05
C LYS A 47 9.59 -6.15 12.20
N PRO A 48 8.79 -7.07 12.75
CA PRO A 48 9.19 -7.88 13.90
C PRO A 48 10.25 -8.94 13.52
N GLY A 49 10.50 -9.14 12.22
CA GLY A 49 11.53 -10.04 11.70
C GLY A 49 12.09 -9.59 10.34
N VAL A 50 12.16 -10.49 9.37
CA VAL A 50 12.79 -10.23 8.06
C VAL A 50 11.95 -9.34 7.14
N ASN A 51 10.62 -9.46 7.24
CA ASN A 51 9.67 -8.78 6.35
C ASN A 51 8.83 -7.75 7.11
N TRP A 52 8.45 -6.69 6.40
CA TRP A 52 7.49 -5.71 6.88
C TRP A 52 6.10 -6.34 6.99
N MET A 53 5.42 -6.11 8.10
CA MET A 53 4.06 -6.56 8.36
C MET A 53 3.12 -5.36 8.38
N TRP A 54 2.23 -5.30 7.38
CA TRP A 54 1.19 -4.30 7.29
C TRP A 54 0.08 -4.56 8.31
N ASN A 55 -0.39 -3.51 8.96
CA ASN A 55 -1.50 -3.47 9.90
C ASN A 55 -2.44 -2.32 9.52
N ILE A 56 -3.27 -2.56 8.52
CA ILE A 56 -4.25 -1.60 8.02
C ILE A 56 -5.62 -2.05 8.47
N GLN A 57 -6.23 -1.28 9.36
CA GLN A 57 -7.55 -1.56 9.89
C GLN A 57 -8.61 -0.82 9.09
N SER A 58 -9.67 -1.53 8.69
CA SER A 58 -10.87 -0.96 8.10
C SER A 58 -11.92 -0.64 9.17
N ARG A 59 -12.83 0.30 8.88
CA ARG A 59 -13.95 0.66 9.76
C ARG A 59 -14.97 -0.48 9.94
N HIS A 60 -15.06 -1.37 8.97
CA HIS A 60 -15.87 -2.58 9.00
C HIS A 60 -15.17 -3.68 8.21
N SER A 61 -15.61 -4.92 8.41
CA SER A 61 -15.21 -6.06 7.57
C SER A 61 -15.56 -5.78 6.11
N LEU A 62 -14.68 -6.14 5.17
CA LEU A 62 -14.94 -5.97 3.75
C LEU A 62 -16.18 -6.78 3.34
N PHE A 63 -17.12 -6.13 2.66
CA PHE A 63 -18.23 -6.82 2.01
C PHE A 63 -17.74 -7.68 0.85
N ASP A 64 -18.54 -8.64 0.37
CA ASP A 64 -18.11 -9.55 -0.69
C ASP A 64 -17.65 -8.81 -1.96
N TRP A 65 -18.36 -7.75 -2.35
CA TRP A 65 -17.99 -6.91 -3.49
C TRP A 65 -16.75 -6.02 -3.23
N GLU A 66 -16.26 -5.92 -2.00
CA GLU A 66 -15.04 -5.19 -1.64
C GLU A 66 -13.81 -6.10 -1.51
N LYS A 67 -14.03 -7.43 -1.43
CA LYS A 67 -12.94 -8.41 -1.24
C LYS A 67 -11.97 -8.46 -2.41
N ASP A 68 -12.45 -8.27 -3.63
CA ASP A 68 -11.58 -8.25 -4.81
C ASP A 68 -10.64 -7.03 -4.78
N GLN A 69 -11.18 -5.85 -4.43
CA GLN A 69 -10.38 -4.64 -4.24
C GLN A 69 -9.39 -4.78 -3.07
N GLY A 70 -9.83 -5.37 -1.95
CA GLY A 70 -8.97 -5.64 -0.80
C GLY A 70 -7.84 -6.62 -1.10
N SER A 71 -8.11 -7.65 -1.92
CA SER A 71 -7.11 -8.63 -2.34
C SER A 71 -6.05 -8.00 -3.23
N CYS A 72 -6.47 -7.20 -4.21
CA CYS A 72 -5.55 -6.45 -5.07
C CYS A 72 -4.70 -5.45 -4.25
N PHE A 73 -5.31 -4.78 -3.28
CA PHE A 73 -4.60 -3.88 -2.37
C PHE A 73 -3.54 -4.60 -1.55
N ASN A 74 -3.87 -5.75 -0.96
CA ASN A 74 -2.91 -6.55 -0.19
C ASN A 74 -1.75 -7.06 -1.07
N ALA A 75 -2.03 -7.52 -2.29
CA ALA A 75 -0.99 -7.92 -3.23
C ALA A 75 -0.08 -6.74 -3.63
N CYS A 76 -0.65 -5.55 -3.80
CA CYS A 76 0.11 -4.33 -4.02
C CYS A 76 1.02 -3.99 -2.82
N LEU A 77 0.50 -4.06 -1.59
CA LEU A 77 1.28 -3.82 -0.37
C LEU A 77 2.43 -4.81 -0.19
N ALA A 78 2.24 -6.07 -0.58
CA ALA A 78 3.30 -7.07 -0.56
C ALA A 78 4.46 -6.73 -1.51
N CYS A 79 4.20 -5.92 -2.55
CA CYS A 79 5.23 -5.43 -3.47
C CYS A 79 6.01 -4.22 -2.95
N ILE A 80 5.58 -3.61 -1.83
CA ILE A 80 6.26 -2.49 -1.18
C ILE A 80 7.21 -3.05 -0.13
N GLN A 81 8.51 -2.84 -0.33
CA GLN A 81 9.55 -3.29 0.60
C GLN A 81 10.05 -2.12 1.44
N VAL A 82 9.83 -2.20 2.74
CA VAL A 82 10.26 -1.19 3.72
C VAL A 82 11.61 -1.56 4.33
N GLN A 83 12.59 -0.66 4.19
CA GLN A 83 13.98 -0.83 4.61
C GLN A 83 14.33 0.09 5.79
N ARG A 84 14.08 -0.38 7.01
CA ARG A 84 14.28 0.40 8.26
C ARG A 84 15.69 0.95 8.49
N ASN A 85 16.71 0.38 7.86
CA ASN A 85 18.10 0.79 8.05
C ASN A 85 18.56 1.85 7.04
N ILE A 86 17.70 2.26 6.11
CA ILE A 86 17.99 3.29 5.11
C ILE A 86 17.16 4.53 5.45
N PHE A 87 17.78 5.70 5.30
CA PHE A 87 17.07 6.97 5.43
C PHE A 87 15.85 7.02 4.51
N ASP A 88 14.82 7.74 4.94
CA ASP A 88 13.57 7.73 4.22
C ASP A 88 13.71 8.21 2.78
N SER A 89 13.31 7.34 1.85
CA SER A 89 13.35 7.56 0.41
C SER A 89 12.35 6.61 -0.23
N ILE A 90 11.75 7.01 -1.34
CA ILE A 90 10.82 6.18 -2.11
C ILE A 90 11.42 5.99 -3.50
N ALA A 91 11.74 4.75 -3.86
CA ALA A 91 12.16 4.35 -5.18
C ALA A 91 11.12 3.41 -5.77
N TRP A 92 10.48 3.80 -6.86
CA TRP A 92 9.54 2.95 -7.58
C TRP A 92 10.24 2.34 -8.79
N SER A 93 10.04 1.03 -8.99
CA SER A 93 10.28 0.39 -10.27
C SER A 93 8.99 -0.17 -10.82
N ASP A 94 8.91 -0.24 -12.14
CA ASP A 94 7.79 -0.84 -12.83
C ASP A 94 7.55 -2.27 -12.28
N ASN A 95 6.29 -2.60 -12.02
CA ASN A 95 5.92 -3.90 -11.48
C ASN A 95 4.77 -4.48 -12.28
N PRO A 96 5.04 -5.40 -13.22
CA PRO A 96 4.00 -5.94 -14.09
C PRO A 96 2.87 -6.62 -13.32
N LEU A 97 3.16 -7.19 -12.13
CA LEU A 97 2.12 -7.75 -11.26
C LEU A 97 1.18 -6.67 -10.73
N VAL A 98 1.72 -5.52 -10.30
CA VAL A 98 0.88 -4.45 -9.77
C VAL A 98 0.10 -3.78 -10.89
N CYS A 99 0.71 -3.58 -12.07
CA CYS A 99 0.00 -3.06 -13.25
C CYS A 99 -1.18 -3.98 -13.62
N SER A 100 -0.97 -5.29 -13.67
CA SER A 100 -2.05 -6.25 -13.97
C SER A 100 -3.19 -6.24 -12.93
N LEU A 101 -2.88 -5.97 -11.65
CA LEU A 101 -3.89 -5.83 -10.61
C LEU A 101 -4.69 -4.55 -10.77
N LEU A 102 -4.04 -3.44 -11.14
CA LEU A 102 -4.74 -2.18 -11.42
C LEU A 102 -5.65 -2.33 -12.65
N ASP A 103 -5.16 -2.94 -13.73
CA ASP A 103 -5.97 -3.25 -14.91
C ASP A 103 -7.19 -4.12 -14.58
N HIS A 104 -7.02 -5.08 -13.66
CA HIS A 104 -8.13 -5.90 -13.19
C HIS A 104 -9.15 -5.07 -12.41
N LEU A 105 -8.72 -4.15 -11.55
CA LEU A 105 -9.61 -3.28 -10.79
C LEU A 105 -10.37 -2.28 -11.67
N GLU A 106 -9.76 -1.78 -12.73
CA GLU A 106 -10.43 -0.88 -13.68
C GLU A 106 -11.55 -1.58 -14.47
N ARG A 107 -11.58 -2.92 -14.46
CA ARG A 107 -12.57 -3.76 -15.14
C ARG A 107 -13.71 -4.25 -14.25
N LEU A 108 -13.67 -3.98 -12.95
CA LEU A 108 -14.72 -4.30 -11.97
C LEU A 108 -15.69 -3.13 -11.79
#